data_AF-A0AAU5MMT3-F1
#
_entry.id   AF-A0AAU5MMT3-F1
#
_cell.length_a   1.000
_cell.length_b   1.000
_cell.length_c   1.000
_cell.angle_alpha   90.00
_cell.angle_beta   90.00
_cell.angle_gamma   90.00
#
_symmetry.space_group_name_H-M   'P 1'
#
loop_
_entity.id
_entity.type
_entity.pdbx_description
1 polymer ?
#
loop_
_entity_poly.entity_id
_entity_poly.type
_entity_poly.pdbx_seq_one_letter_code
_entity_poly.pdbx_strand_id
1 'polypeptide(L)'
;MRLSPVVRRMGLAAGLGVGTAGAMSGVLLLGPLAASILLTVVFLLVWPLAAVVRHVADEAPYGSSALIAGAAAAAVLCLPGLVRLLAWGALGVATALILAGLFILIDLVVPDRPPRRRRSRGQRRLERLTETQFAEDERLIESLQCPLSIEELCGVWSDTATQLSRGAGLRDRQAVAEVRRICLDEFERRNPEGFHRWLDAGAPANPSRYLLGK
;
A
#
# COMPACT_ATOMS: atom_id res chain seq x y z
N MET A 1 39.11 -33.59 -30.81
CA MET A 1 37.96 -34.52 -30.82
C MET A 1 36.91 -33.99 -31.79
N ARG A 2 36.57 -34.74 -32.85
CA ARG A 2 35.51 -34.34 -33.79
C ARG A 2 34.15 -34.65 -33.15
N LEU A 3 33.40 -33.62 -32.75
CA LEU A 3 32.03 -33.79 -32.25
C LEU A 3 31.16 -34.44 -33.33
N SER A 4 30.33 -35.41 -32.93
CA SER A 4 29.45 -36.10 -33.88
C SER A 4 28.46 -35.10 -34.49
N PRO A 5 28.13 -35.24 -35.79
CA PRO A 5 27.24 -34.31 -36.49
C PRO A 5 25.85 -34.21 -35.83
N VAL A 6 25.45 -35.23 -35.06
CA VAL A 6 24.20 -35.26 -34.29
C VAL A 6 24.23 -34.27 -33.12
N VAL A 7 25.33 -34.22 -32.36
CA VAL A 7 25.49 -33.30 -31.21
C VAL A 7 25.49 -31.85 -31.70
N ARG A 8 26.10 -31.57 -32.85
CA ARG A 8 26.09 -30.23 -33.46
C ARG A 8 24.69 -29.80 -33.91
N ARG A 9 23.88 -30.73 -34.44
CA ARG A 9 22.49 -30.46 -34.83
C ARG A 9 21.58 -30.26 -33.62
N MET A 10 21.77 -31.04 -32.55
CA MET A 10 21.04 -30.86 -31.29
C MET A 10 21.33 -29.52 -30.62
N GLY A 11 22.60 -29.08 -30.62
CA GLY A 11 22.96 -27.77 -30.09
C GLY A 11 22.33 -26.60 -30.86
N LEU A 12 22.27 -26.68 -32.19
CA LEU A 12 21.61 -25.69 -33.02
C LEU A 12 20.09 -25.66 -32.79
N ALA A 13 19.46 -26.83 -32.67
CA ALA A 13 18.02 -26.93 -32.40
C ALA A 13 17.65 -26.36 -31.02
N ALA A 14 18.44 -26.68 -29.99
CA ALA A 14 18.24 -26.16 -28.64
C ALA A 14 18.43 -24.64 -28.57
N GLY A 15 19.46 -24.10 -29.24
CA GLY A 15 19.70 -22.66 -29.34
C GLY A 15 18.57 -21.91 -30.05
N LEU A 16 18.02 -22.49 -31.13
CA LEU A 16 16.89 -21.92 -31.85
C LEU A 16 15.61 -21.92 -31.00
N GLY A 17 15.37 -22.99 -30.24
CA GLY A 17 14.21 -23.10 -29.34
C GLY A 17 14.24 -22.09 -28.20
N VAL A 18 15.39 -21.93 -27.54
CA VAL A 18 15.55 -20.95 -26.45
C VAL A 18 15.46 -19.51 -26.98
N GLY A 19 16.04 -19.23 -28.15
CA GLY A 19 15.97 -17.92 -28.78
C GLY A 19 14.56 -17.52 -29.20
N THR A 20 13.79 -18.44 -29.77
CA THR A 20 12.40 -18.20 -30.19
C THR A 20 11.45 -18.01 -28.99
N ALA A 21 11.60 -18.82 -27.94
CA ALA A 21 10.83 -18.66 -26.70
C ALA A 21 11.15 -17.32 -26.01
N GLY A 22 12.42 -16.91 -25.98
CA GLY A 22 12.84 -15.61 -25.44
C GLY A 22 12.28 -14.43 -26.24
N ALA A 23 12.31 -14.51 -27.56
CA ALA A 23 11.74 -13.48 -28.44
C ALA A 23 10.22 -13.33 -28.26
N MET A 24 9.49 -14.46 -28.18
CA MET A 24 8.05 -14.47 -27.94
C MET A 24 7.69 -13.86 -26.58
N SER A 25 8.43 -14.19 -25.52
CA SER A 25 8.24 -13.60 -24.19
C SER A 25 8.53 -12.10 -24.17
N GLY A 26 9.55 -11.64 -24.90
CA GLY A 26 9.87 -10.22 -25.06
C GLY A 26 8.78 -9.42 -25.78
N VAL A 27 8.20 -9.97 -26.85
CA VAL A 27 7.09 -9.34 -27.59
C VAL A 27 5.84 -9.19 -26.72
N LEU A 28 5.53 -10.21 -25.90
CA LEU A 28 4.37 -10.20 -25.01
C LEU A 28 4.48 -9.18 -23.86
N LEU A 29 5.69 -8.92 -23.37
CA LEU A 29 5.92 -8.08 -22.18
C LEU A 29 6.22 -6.61 -22.49
N LEU A 30 6.90 -6.31 -23.61
CA LEU A 30 7.37 -4.95 -23.93
C LEU A 30 6.63 -4.30 -25.10
N GLY A 31 5.77 -5.04 -25.80
CA GLY A 31 5.18 -4.62 -27.06
C GLY A 31 6.13 -4.80 -28.25
N PRO A 32 5.60 -4.89 -29.48
CA PRO A 32 6.33 -5.38 -30.65
C PRO A 32 7.50 -4.47 -31.08
N LEU A 33 7.38 -3.15 -30.89
CA LEU A 33 8.43 -2.19 -31.24
C LEU A 33 9.62 -2.20 -30.27
N ALA A 34 9.36 -2.28 -28.97
CA ALA A 34 10.44 -2.33 -27.98
C ALA A 34 11.15 -3.69 -28.03
N ALA A 35 10.43 -4.77 -28.31
CA ALA A 35 11.00 -6.10 -28.49
C ALA A 35 11.91 -6.19 -29.73
N SER A 36 11.54 -5.58 -30.85
CA SER A 36 12.36 -5.58 -32.07
C SER A 36 13.62 -4.73 -31.92
N ILE A 37 13.53 -3.57 -31.25
CA ILE A 37 14.70 -2.75 -30.92
C ILE A 37 15.65 -3.50 -29.99
N LEU A 38 15.13 -4.15 -28.93
CA LEU A 38 15.95 -4.95 -28.01
C LEU A 38 16.66 -6.10 -28.73
N LEU A 39 15.94 -6.84 -29.58
CA LEU A 39 16.53 -7.92 -30.39
C LEU A 39 17.64 -7.41 -31.31
N THR A 40 17.45 -6.24 -31.93
CA THR A 40 18.43 -5.65 -32.83
C THR A 40 19.69 -5.23 -32.07
N VAL A 41 19.54 -4.63 -30.89
CA VAL A 41 20.65 -4.23 -30.02
C VAL A 41 21.42 -5.46 -29.51
N VAL A 42 20.72 -6.49 -29.03
CA VAL A 42 21.35 -7.73 -28.59
C VAL A 42 22.09 -8.41 -29.75
N PHE A 43 21.50 -8.45 -30.94
CA PHE A 43 22.14 -9.02 -32.12
C PHE A 43 23.40 -8.25 -32.52
N LEU A 44 23.34 -6.92 -32.55
CA LEU A 44 24.48 -6.06 -32.86
C LEU A 44 25.61 -6.14 -31.83
N LEU A 45 25.32 -6.46 -30.56
CA LEU A 45 26.32 -6.65 -29.51
C LEU A 45 26.93 -8.06 -29.52
N VAL A 46 26.09 -9.08 -29.72
CA VAL A 46 26.53 -10.49 -29.66
C VAL A 46 27.27 -10.89 -30.94
N TRP A 47 26.90 -10.36 -32.10
CA TRP A 47 27.55 -10.66 -33.39
C TRP A 47 29.06 -10.35 -33.42
N PRO A 48 29.54 -9.13 -33.09
CA PRO A 48 30.96 -8.82 -33.07
C PRO A 48 31.68 -9.58 -31.96
N LEU A 49 31.02 -9.81 -30.81
CA LEU A 49 31.60 -10.62 -29.74
C LEU A 49 31.83 -12.06 -30.20
N ALA A 50 30.88 -12.66 -30.91
CA ALA A 50 31.04 -14.00 -31.49
C ALA A 50 32.12 -14.04 -32.57
N ALA A 51 32.26 -12.98 -33.37
CA ALA A 51 33.32 -12.85 -34.37
C ALA A 51 34.71 -12.76 -33.71
N VAL A 52 34.83 -11.98 -32.63
CA VAL A 52 36.08 -11.83 -31.86
C VAL A 52 36.43 -13.12 -31.13
N VAL A 53 35.47 -13.77 -30.45
CA VAL A 53 35.69 -15.07 -29.79
C VAL A 53 36.13 -16.13 -30.80
N ARG A 54 35.53 -16.14 -31.99
CA ARG A 54 35.93 -17.06 -33.06
C ARG A 54 37.35 -16.76 -33.56
N HIS A 55 37.68 -15.49 -33.75
CA HIS A 55 39.01 -15.07 -34.18
C HIS A 55 40.09 -15.39 -33.15
N VAL A 56 39.81 -15.18 -31.86
CA VAL A 56 40.73 -15.48 -30.75
C VAL A 56 40.82 -16.99 -30.47
N ALA A 57 39.73 -17.74 -30.63
CA ALA A 57 39.72 -19.19 -30.47
C ALA A 57 40.44 -19.93 -31.62
N ASP A 58 40.55 -19.31 -32.80
CA ASP A 58 41.32 -19.85 -33.92
C ASP A 58 42.85 -19.68 -33.72
N GLU A 59 43.32 -18.81 -32.81
CA GLU A 59 44.77 -18.58 -32.59
C GLU A 59 45.37 -19.18 -31.30
N ALA A 60 44.57 -19.63 -30.31
CA ALA A 60 45.10 -20.10 -29.03
C ALA A 60 44.94 -21.64 -28.82
N PRO A 61 46.04 -22.42 -28.79
CA PRO A 61 45.99 -23.81 -28.37
C PRO A 61 46.01 -23.89 -26.83
N TYR A 62 44.94 -24.46 -26.27
CA TYR A 62 44.78 -24.90 -24.86
C TYR A 62 44.52 -23.83 -23.78
N GLY A 63 43.23 -23.76 -23.40
CA GLY A 63 42.74 -23.11 -22.19
C GLY A 63 41.21 -23.17 -22.12
N SER A 64 40.65 -24.37 -21.91
CA SER A 64 39.22 -24.65 -21.62
C SER A 64 38.21 -23.67 -22.23
N SER A 65 38.01 -23.76 -23.55
CA SER A 65 36.98 -23.01 -24.30
C SER A 65 35.58 -23.13 -23.71
N ALA A 66 35.29 -24.21 -22.98
CA ALA A 66 34.04 -24.41 -22.25
C ALA A 66 33.83 -23.42 -21.09
N LEU A 67 34.90 -23.00 -20.39
CA LEU A 67 34.79 -22.02 -19.30
C LEU A 67 34.55 -20.62 -19.83
N ILE A 68 35.23 -20.25 -20.92
CA ILE A 68 35.04 -18.95 -21.57
C ILE A 68 33.64 -18.88 -22.18
N ALA A 69 33.18 -19.94 -22.85
CA ALA A 69 31.82 -20.03 -23.39
C ALA A 69 30.76 -20.02 -22.27
N GLY A 70 31.01 -20.70 -21.15
CA GLY A 70 30.12 -20.71 -19.99
C GLY A 70 30.01 -19.33 -19.32
N ALA A 71 31.13 -18.64 -19.12
CA ALA A 71 31.15 -17.29 -18.56
C ALA A 71 30.48 -16.27 -19.49
N ALA A 72 30.72 -16.37 -20.80
CA ALA A 72 30.04 -15.53 -21.80
C ALA A 72 28.53 -15.78 -21.82
N ALA A 73 28.09 -17.05 -21.77
CA ALA A 73 26.67 -17.40 -21.71
C ALA A 73 26.00 -16.88 -20.43
N ALA A 74 26.68 -17.01 -19.28
CA ALA A 74 26.18 -16.50 -18.01
C ALA A 74 26.07 -14.97 -18.01
N ALA A 75 27.06 -14.25 -18.56
CA ALA A 75 27.02 -12.80 -18.69
C ALA A 75 25.86 -12.34 -19.59
N VAL A 76 25.66 -13.00 -20.74
CA VAL A 76 24.55 -12.71 -21.66
C VAL A 76 23.19 -13.01 -21.04
N LEU A 77 23.08 -14.03 -20.18
CA LEU A 77 21.84 -14.36 -19.46
C LEU A 77 21.54 -13.40 -18.30
N CYS A 78 22.55 -12.87 -17.63
CA CYS A 78 22.38 -11.96 -16.49
C CYS A 78 22.14 -10.49 -16.90
N LEU A 79 22.66 -10.07 -18.05
CA LEU A 79 22.52 -8.70 -18.58
C LEU A 79 21.07 -8.21 -18.70
N PRO A 80 20.12 -8.97 -19.28
CA PRO A 80 18.72 -8.55 -19.40
C PRO A 80 18.03 -8.32 -18.06
N GLY A 81 18.33 -9.14 -17.04
CA GLY A 81 17.77 -8.99 -15.70
C GLY A 81 18.25 -7.71 -15.00
N LEU A 82 19.54 -7.38 -15.17
CA LEU A 82 20.15 -6.20 -14.59
C LEU A 82 19.68 -4.91 -15.28
N VAL A 83 19.55 -4.93 -16.60
CA VAL A 83 18.95 -3.84 -17.39
C VAL A 83 17.49 -3.62 -17.00
N ARG A 84 16.72 -4.69 -16.74
CA ARG A 84 15.33 -4.59 -16.30
C ARG A 84 15.18 -4.01 -14.88
N LEU A 85 16.07 -4.37 -13.95
CA LEU A 85 16.13 -3.79 -12.60
C LEU A 85 16.44 -2.29 -12.63
N LEU A 86 17.42 -1.89 -13.45
CA LEU A 86 17.76 -0.47 -13.65
C LEU A 86 16.64 0.30 -14.36
N ALA A 87 16.00 -0.30 -15.36
CA ALA A 87 14.90 0.31 -16.09
C ALA A 87 13.66 0.54 -15.22
N TRP A 88 13.30 -0.42 -14.35
CA TRP A 88 12.17 -0.26 -13.42
C TRP A 88 12.45 0.79 -12.34
N GLY A 89 13.69 0.87 -11.83
CA GLY A 89 14.11 1.94 -10.93
C GLY A 89 14.04 3.32 -11.59
N ALA A 90 14.57 3.46 -12.81
CA ALA A 90 14.55 4.71 -13.56
C ALA A 90 13.12 5.13 -13.96
N LEU A 91 12.25 4.17 -14.32
CA LEU A 91 10.85 4.45 -14.66
C LEU A 91 10.07 4.95 -13.43
N GLY A 92 10.33 4.38 -12.26
CA GLY A 92 9.71 4.83 -11.00
C GLY A 92 10.10 6.27 -10.67
N VAL A 93 11.38 6.59 -10.75
CA VAL A 93 11.89 7.95 -10.51
C VAL A 93 11.34 8.95 -11.55
N ALA A 94 11.34 8.58 -12.83
CA ALA A 94 10.79 9.43 -13.89
C ALA A 94 9.28 9.68 -13.70
N THR A 95 8.52 8.66 -13.32
CA THR A 95 7.07 8.79 -13.05
C THR A 95 6.82 9.69 -11.85
N ALA A 96 7.60 9.53 -10.78
CA ALA A 96 7.51 10.39 -9.60
C ALA A 96 7.83 11.86 -9.92
N LEU A 97 8.86 12.11 -10.73
CA LEU A 97 9.21 13.46 -11.19
C LEU A 97 8.13 14.08 -12.09
N ILE A 98 7.52 13.29 -12.97
CA ILE A 98 6.40 13.74 -13.82
C ILE A 98 5.19 14.11 -12.95
N LEU A 99 4.83 13.28 -11.97
CA LEU A 99 3.73 13.57 -11.05
C LEU A 99 4.00 14.82 -10.20
N ALA A 100 5.22 14.97 -9.69
CA ALA A 100 5.62 16.15 -8.93
C ALA A 100 5.57 17.42 -9.80
N GLY A 101 6.09 17.36 -11.04
CA GLY A 101 6.02 18.47 -12.00
C GLY A 101 4.59 18.82 -12.39
N LEU A 102 3.73 17.82 -12.59
CA LEU A 102 2.29 18.01 -12.85
C LEU A 102 1.62 18.72 -11.67
N PHE A 103 1.93 18.32 -10.44
CA PHE A 103 1.37 18.93 -9.24
C PHE A 103 1.77 20.40 -9.13
N ILE A 104 3.05 20.73 -9.35
CA ILE A 104 3.55 22.12 -9.38
C ILE A 104 2.89 22.90 -10.51
N LEU A 105 2.73 22.31 -11.70
CA LEU A 105 2.09 22.96 -12.83
C LEU A 105 0.60 23.24 -12.55
N ILE A 106 -0.11 22.30 -11.93
CA ILE A 106 -1.49 22.49 -11.50
C ILE A 106 -1.57 23.63 -10.48
N ASP A 107 -0.65 23.68 -9.52
CA ASP A 107 -0.59 24.75 -8.51
C ASP A 107 -0.30 26.12 -9.14
N LEU A 108 0.57 26.17 -10.17
CA LEU A 108 0.88 27.40 -10.91
C LEU A 108 -0.25 27.85 -11.85
N VAL A 109 -0.94 26.91 -12.49
CA VAL A 109 -1.99 27.16 -13.50
C VAL A 109 -3.36 27.37 -12.85
N VAL A 110 -3.54 26.94 -11.60
CA VAL A 110 -4.68 27.34 -10.78
C VAL A 110 -4.31 28.69 -10.16
N PRO A 111 -4.65 29.84 -10.78
CA PRO A 111 -4.47 31.10 -10.11
C PRO A 111 -5.21 31.02 -8.77
N ASP A 112 -4.54 31.46 -7.71
CA ASP A 112 -5.13 31.75 -6.40
C ASP A 112 -6.32 32.68 -6.62
N ARG A 113 -7.47 32.09 -6.95
CA ARG A 113 -8.75 32.77 -6.90
C ARG A 113 -9.00 32.86 -5.41
N PRO A 114 -8.89 34.05 -4.78
CA PRO A 114 -9.32 34.19 -3.41
C PRO A 114 -10.73 33.61 -3.36
N PRO A 115 -11.06 32.71 -2.41
CA PRO A 115 -12.31 31.98 -2.41
C PRO A 115 -13.47 32.96 -2.13
N ARG A 116 -13.87 33.71 -3.15
CA ARG A 116 -15.16 34.40 -3.27
C ARG A 116 -16.23 33.37 -3.62
N ARG A 117 -16.20 32.20 -2.95
CA ARG A 117 -17.41 31.41 -2.81
C ARG A 117 -18.29 32.22 -1.87
N ARG A 118 -19.30 32.86 -2.46
CA ARG A 118 -20.52 33.27 -1.76
C ARG A 118 -21.04 32.03 -1.04
N ARG A 119 -20.54 31.80 0.17
CA ARG A 119 -20.96 30.73 1.09
C ARG A 119 -22.46 30.94 1.24
N SER A 120 -23.24 30.07 0.60
CA SER A 120 -24.68 30.11 0.65
C SER A 120 -25.11 30.20 2.11
N ARG A 121 -26.11 31.04 2.41
CA ARG A 121 -26.66 31.16 3.78
C ARG A 121 -27.01 29.79 4.38
N GLY A 122 -27.36 28.81 3.53
CA GLY A 122 -27.58 27.43 3.93
C GLY A 122 -26.33 26.70 4.43
N GLN A 123 -25.18 26.86 3.76
CA GLN A 123 -23.92 26.25 4.20
C GLN A 123 -23.44 26.81 5.53
N ARG A 124 -23.56 28.13 5.75
CA ARG A 124 -23.25 28.75 7.05
C ARG A 124 -24.15 28.23 8.17
N ARG A 125 -25.41 27.92 7.87
CA ARG A 125 -26.34 27.35 8.84
C ARG A 125 -25.96 25.90 9.17
N LEU A 126 -25.58 25.11 8.17
CA LEU A 126 -25.16 23.72 8.37
C LEU A 126 -23.86 23.61 9.16
N GLU A 127 -22.87 24.45 8.82
CA GLU A 127 -21.59 24.55 9.55
C GLU A 127 -21.85 24.96 11.00
N ARG A 128 -22.71 25.96 11.26
CA ARG A 128 -23.08 26.36 12.62
C ARG A 128 -23.75 25.25 13.42
N LEU A 129 -24.69 24.51 12.83
CA LEU A 129 -25.34 23.38 13.50
C LEU A 129 -24.34 22.27 13.83
N THR A 130 -23.39 22.04 12.93
CA THR A 130 -22.35 21.03 13.11
C THR A 130 -21.37 21.45 14.21
N GLU A 131 -20.96 22.72 14.24
CA GLU A 131 -20.10 23.30 15.28
C GLU A 131 -20.78 23.30 16.66
N THR A 132 -22.07 23.65 16.74
CA THR A 132 -22.80 23.58 18.02
C THR A 132 -22.91 22.16 18.53
N GLN A 133 -23.15 21.19 17.64
CA GLN A 133 -23.20 19.78 18.01
C GLN A 133 -21.84 19.25 18.49
N PHE A 134 -20.75 19.58 17.79
CA PHE A 134 -19.40 19.23 18.27
C PHE A 134 -19.08 19.87 19.62
N ALA A 135 -19.50 21.12 19.85
CA ALA A 135 -19.30 21.79 21.13
C ALA A 135 -20.13 21.17 22.26
N GLU A 136 -21.33 20.66 21.98
CA GLU A 136 -22.14 19.90 22.94
C GLU A 136 -21.50 18.54 23.25
N ASP A 137 -21.00 17.84 22.24
CA ASP A 137 -20.26 16.57 22.40
C ASP A 137 -19.00 16.76 23.26
N GLU A 138 -18.20 17.81 22.97
CA GLU A 138 -17.00 18.13 23.73
C GLU A 138 -17.32 18.51 25.18
N ARG A 139 -18.37 19.32 25.40
CA ARG A 139 -18.83 19.65 26.75
C ARG A 139 -19.34 18.44 27.52
N LEU A 140 -19.94 17.47 26.84
CA LEU A 140 -20.35 16.21 27.47
C LEU A 140 -19.12 15.43 27.93
N ILE A 141 -18.10 15.31 27.07
CA ILE A 141 -16.82 14.67 27.39
C ILE A 141 -16.10 15.40 28.54
N GLU A 142 -16.02 16.73 28.49
CA GLU A 142 -15.45 17.55 29.58
C GLU A 142 -16.26 17.41 30.88
N SER A 143 -17.60 17.36 30.79
CA SER A 143 -18.44 17.16 31.97
C SER A 143 -18.18 15.80 32.61
N LEU A 144 -17.88 14.77 31.81
CA LEU A 144 -17.50 13.44 32.29
C LEU A 144 -16.15 13.40 33.00
N GLN A 145 -15.28 14.38 32.72
CA GLN A 145 -13.99 14.56 33.42
C GLN A 145 -14.12 15.36 34.72
N CYS A 146 -15.23 16.07 34.94
CA CYS A 146 -15.62 16.53 36.28
C CYS A 146 -15.88 15.27 37.15
N PRO A 147 -15.60 15.26 38.47
CA PRO A 147 -15.80 14.05 39.26
C PRO A 147 -17.30 13.79 39.48
N LEU A 148 -18.00 13.30 38.45
CA LEU A 148 -19.35 12.77 38.59
C LEU A 148 -19.33 11.67 39.63
N SER A 149 -20.39 11.60 40.43
CA SER A 149 -20.68 10.47 41.31
C SER A 149 -20.90 9.18 40.52
N ILE A 150 -20.77 8.03 41.20
CA ILE A 150 -20.97 6.73 40.55
C ILE A 150 -22.44 6.55 40.12
N GLU A 151 -23.38 7.17 40.82
CA GLU A 151 -24.80 7.26 40.48
C GLU A 151 -25.01 7.97 39.14
N GLU A 152 -24.36 9.12 38.95
CA GLU A 152 -24.48 9.89 37.71
C GLU A 152 -23.82 9.15 36.53
N LEU A 153 -22.69 8.48 36.75
CA LEU A 153 -22.06 7.63 35.73
C LEU A 153 -22.99 6.48 35.30
N CYS A 154 -23.71 5.86 36.23
CA CYS A 154 -24.73 4.85 35.89
C CYS A 154 -25.90 5.43 35.09
N GLY A 155 -26.28 6.68 35.38
CA GLY A 155 -27.26 7.45 34.61
C GLY A 155 -26.79 7.67 33.17
N VAL A 156 -25.59 8.21 32.98
CA VAL A 156 -24.98 8.43 31.65
C VAL A 156 -24.90 7.14 30.84
N TRP A 157 -24.50 6.03 31.49
CA TRP A 157 -24.47 4.73 30.82
C TRP A 157 -25.85 4.29 30.32
N SER A 158 -26.89 4.46 31.14
CA SER A 158 -28.26 4.10 30.79
C SER A 158 -28.83 4.98 29.67
N ASP A 159 -28.48 6.27 29.67
CA ASP A 159 -28.87 7.22 28.63
C ASP A 159 -28.23 6.88 27.29
N THR A 160 -26.92 6.59 27.28
CA THR A 160 -26.24 6.17 26.05
C THR A 160 -26.76 4.84 25.50
N ALA A 161 -27.14 3.89 26.36
CA ALA A 161 -27.79 2.64 25.92
C ALA A 161 -29.15 2.92 25.24
N THR A 162 -29.90 3.89 25.76
CA THR A 162 -31.18 4.32 25.16
C THR A 162 -30.97 5.07 23.84
N GLN A 163 -29.93 5.89 23.73
CA GLN A 163 -29.59 6.56 22.46
C GLN A 163 -29.23 5.54 21.36
N LEU A 164 -28.46 4.51 21.69
CA LEU A 164 -28.12 3.45 20.74
C LEU A 164 -29.36 2.67 20.29
N SER A 165 -30.28 2.34 21.21
CA SER A 165 -31.50 1.59 20.87
C SER A 165 -32.49 2.37 20.01
N ARG A 166 -32.47 3.71 20.10
CA ARG A 166 -33.28 4.61 19.25
C ARG A 166 -32.70 4.83 17.84
N GLY A 167 -31.57 4.20 17.50
CA GLY A 167 -31.00 4.26 16.16
C GLY A 167 -30.06 5.45 15.94
N ALA A 168 -29.14 5.68 16.87
CA ALA A 168 -28.07 6.67 16.75
C ALA A 168 -27.32 6.58 15.40
N GLY A 169 -27.01 7.72 14.80
CA GLY A 169 -26.25 7.82 13.55
C GLY A 169 -24.79 7.37 13.70
N LEU A 170 -24.05 7.21 12.60
CA LEU A 170 -22.65 6.74 12.64
C LEU A 170 -21.74 7.61 13.54
N ARG A 171 -21.92 8.93 13.49
CA ARG A 171 -21.17 9.88 14.31
C ARG A 171 -21.54 9.77 15.78
N ASP A 172 -22.83 9.73 16.08
CA ASP A 172 -23.35 9.59 17.45
C ASP A 172 -22.87 8.28 18.09
N ARG A 173 -22.77 7.19 17.31
CA ARG A 173 -22.22 5.92 17.78
C ARG A 173 -20.75 6.02 18.20
N GLN A 174 -19.95 6.84 17.52
CA GLN A 174 -18.55 7.05 17.89
C GLN A 174 -18.45 7.86 19.19
N ALA A 175 -19.22 8.94 19.33
CA ALA A 175 -19.27 9.73 20.56
C ALA A 175 -19.76 8.88 21.75
N VAL A 176 -20.81 8.07 21.54
CA VAL A 176 -21.31 7.13 22.55
C VAL A 176 -20.26 6.09 22.92
N ALA A 177 -19.50 5.55 21.97
CA ALA A 177 -18.45 4.58 22.26
C ALA A 177 -17.37 5.19 23.17
N GLU A 178 -16.97 6.44 22.94
CA GLU A 178 -15.97 7.13 23.76
C GLU A 178 -16.49 7.42 25.17
N VAL A 179 -17.72 7.92 25.30
CA VAL A 179 -18.38 8.11 26.59
C VAL A 179 -18.46 6.80 27.37
N ARG A 180 -18.85 5.70 26.70
CA ARG A 180 -18.96 4.38 27.33
C ARG A 180 -17.59 3.85 27.77
N ARG A 181 -16.52 4.10 27.01
CA ARG A 181 -15.16 3.75 27.41
C ARG A 181 -14.78 4.44 28.73
N ILE A 182 -15.01 5.75 28.83
CA ILE A 182 -14.75 6.53 30.06
C ILE A 182 -15.56 5.98 31.24
N CYS A 183 -16.84 5.65 31.04
CA CYS A 183 -17.65 5.07 32.10
C CYS A 183 -17.12 3.71 32.58
N LEU A 184 -16.67 2.83 31.66
CA LEU A 184 -16.10 1.53 32.03
C LEU A 184 -14.82 1.69 32.84
N ASP A 185 -13.92 2.57 32.42
CA ASP A 185 -12.66 2.87 33.12
C ASP A 185 -12.97 3.37 34.55
N GLU A 186 -13.96 4.26 34.69
CA GLU A 186 -14.37 4.80 36.00
C GLU A 186 -15.12 3.77 36.88
N PHE A 187 -15.89 2.85 36.30
CA PHE A 187 -16.54 1.78 37.05
C PHE A 187 -15.52 0.81 37.64
N GLU A 188 -14.54 0.38 36.84
CA GLU A 188 -13.44 -0.48 37.28
C GLU A 188 -12.61 0.20 38.38
N ARG A 189 -12.31 1.49 38.22
CA ARG A 189 -11.52 2.26 39.19
C ARG A 189 -12.23 2.45 40.54
N ARG A 190 -13.56 2.62 40.55
CA ARG A 190 -14.32 3.01 41.76
C ARG A 190 -14.91 1.84 42.52
N ASN A 191 -15.41 0.81 41.84
CA ASN A 191 -16.01 -0.37 42.46
C ASN A 191 -15.70 -1.63 41.64
N PRO A 192 -14.45 -2.13 41.69
CA PRO A 192 -14.02 -3.26 40.87
C PRO A 192 -14.86 -4.52 41.12
N GLU A 193 -15.24 -4.80 42.37
CA GLU A 193 -16.08 -5.95 42.69
C GLU A 193 -17.49 -5.84 42.11
N GLY A 194 -18.11 -4.66 42.24
CA GLY A 194 -19.43 -4.40 41.65
C GLY A 194 -19.39 -4.45 40.13
N PHE A 195 -18.31 -3.96 39.53
CA PHE A 195 -18.08 -4.00 38.10
C PHE A 195 -17.94 -5.44 37.59
N HIS A 196 -17.17 -6.29 38.26
CA HIS A 196 -17.08 -7.71 37.89
C HIS A 196 -18.43 -8.43 38.00
N ARG A 197 -19.18 -8.24 39.10
CA ARG A 197 -20.54 -8.83 39.21
C ARG A 197 -21.48 -8.38 38.10
N TRP A 198 -21.37 -7.13 37.67
CA TRP A 198 -22.15 -6.60 36.56
C TRP A 198 -21.76 -7.24 35.22
N LEU A 199 -20.46 -7.42 34.96
CA LEU A 199 -19.96 -8.11 33.78
C LEU A 199 -20.40 -9.59 33.77
N ASP A 200 -20.28 -10.28 34.91
CA ASP A 200 -20.70 -11.68 35.07
C ASP A 200 -22.21 -11.88 34.82
N ALA A 201 -23.01 -10.88 35.16
CA ALA A 201 -24.44 -10.84 34.86
C ALA A 201 -24.77 -10.52 33.40
N GLY A 202 -23.77 -10.41 32.52
CA GLY A 202 -23.93 -10.11 31.10
C GLY A 202 -24.04 -8.62 30.79
N ALA A 203 -23.52 -7.75 31.65
CA ALA A 203 -23.51 -6.30 31.50
C ALA A 203 -24.89 -5.70 31.14
N PRO A 204 -25.95 -5.95 31.95
CA PRO A 204 -27.28 -5.40 31.69
C PRO A 204 -27.24 -3.87 31.56
N ALA A 205 -28.18 -3.32 30.77
CA ALA A 205 -28.17 -1.92 30.35
C ALA A 205 -28.14 -0.88 31.49
N ASN A 206 -28.60 -1.25 32.69
CA ASN A 206 -28.52 -0.42 33.89
C ASN A 206 -27.56 -1.07 34.93
N PRO A 207 -26.38 -0.48 35.17
CA PRO A 207 -25.38 -1.03 36.09
C PRO A 207 -25.62 -0.67 37.56
N SER A 208 -26.55 0.24 37.86
CA SER A 208 -26.78 0.78 39.21
C SER A 208 -26.97 -0.29 40.29
N ARG A 209 -27.68 -1.37 39.96
CA ARG A 209 -27.94 -2.48 40.89
C ARG A 209 -26.67 -3.15 41.41
N TYR A 210 -25.60 -3.15 40.62
CA TYR A 210 -24.36 -3.84 40.94
C TYR A 210 -23.30 -2.89 41.50
N LEU A 211 -23.29 -1.65 41.00
CA LEU A 211 -22.29 -0.64 41.33
C LEU A 211 -22.64 0.20 42.57
N LEU A 212 -23.93 0.40 42.87
CA LEU A 212 -24.38 1.24 44.00
C LEU A 212 -24.64 0.48 45.29
N GLY A 213 -24.53 -0.86 45.27
CA GLY A 213 -24.61 -1.69 46.49
C GLY A 213 -25.89 -1.55 47.31
N LYS A 214 -27.03 -1.17 46.69
CA LYS A 214 -28.34 -1.12 47.35
C LYS A 214 -29.04 -2.47 47.31
#